data_AF-A0A127EXL0-F1
#
_entry.id   AF-A0A127EXL0-F1
#
_cell.length_a   1.000
_cell.length_b   1.000
_cell.length_c   1.000
_cell.angle_alpha   90.00
_cell.angle_beta   90.00
_cell.angle_gamma   90.00
#
_symmetry.space_group_name_H-M   'P 1'
#
loop_
_entity.id
_entity.type
_entity.pdbx_description
1 polymer ?
#
loop_
_entity_poly.entity_id
_entity_poly.type
_entity_poly.pdbx_seq_one_letter_code
_entity_poly.pdbx_strand_id
1 'polypeptide(L)'
;MERLKASGFDFGKPAVVASTGVSMYLTKAAVAATLREVASLAPGSVLAVTFSLPLDLVDAEVRPGFERALQGARASGTPFLSFFTPAEMLALAREAGFKAGQHVSGAMLAERYFKNRTDGFRPPNNAEELLVATTG
;
A
#
# COMPACT_ATOMS: atom_id res chain seq x y z
N MET A 1 9.76 -6.96 -15.34
CA MET A 1 8.93 -8.01 -16.00
C MET A 1 9.72 -9.17 -16.60
N GLU A 2 10.84 -8.94 -17.31
CA GLU A 2 11.60 -10.01 -18.00
C GLU A 2 11.98 -11.23 -17.14
N ARG A 3 12.53 -11.03 -15.93
CA ARG A 3 12.88 -12.15 -15.04
C ARG A 3 11.67 -12.95 -14.57
N LEU A 4 10.52 -12.31 -14.43
CA LEU A 4 9.27 -12.95 -14.04
C LEU A 4 8.79 -13.87 -15.18
N LYS A 5 8.83 -13.37 -16.42
CA LYS A 5 8.56 -14.17 -17.64
C LYS A 5 9.51 -15.36 -17.77
N ALA A 6 10.80 -15.14 -17.59
CA ALA A 6 11.82 -16.19 -17.65
C ALA A 6 11.64 -17.26 -16.56
N SER A 7 10.98 -16.91 -15.45
CA SER A 7 10.65 -17.83 -14.36
C SER A 7 9.30 -18.55 -14.56
N GLY A 8 8.67 -18.39 -15.72
CA GLY A 8 7.42 -19.08 -16.08
C GLY A 8 6.14 -18.33 -15.72
N PHE A 9 6.21 -17.05 -15.37
CA PHE A 9 5.00 -16.26 -15.13
C PHE A 9 4.24 -16.00 -16.44
N ASP A 10 2.96 -16.36 -16.42
CA ASP A 10 2.05 -16.25 -17.56
C ASP A 10 1.32 -14.91 -17.53
N PHE A 11 1.81 -13.94 -18.31
CA PHE A 11 1.22 -12.61 -18.44
C PHE A 11 -0.17 -12.61 -19.10
N GLY A 12 -0.62 -13.73 -19.67
CA GLY A 12 -1.96 -13.89 -20.21
C GLY A 12 -3.02 -14.27 -19.18
N LYS A 13 -2.63 -14.53 -17.92
CA LYS A 13 -3.54 -14.92 -16.84
C LYS A 13 -3.62 -13.87 -15.73
N PRO A 14 -4.79 -13.70 -15.08
CA PRO A 14 -4.91 -12.83 -13.93
C PRO A 14 -3.96 -13.25 -12.80
N ALA A 15 -3.34 -12.27 -12.15
CA ALA A 15 -2.41 -12.49 -11.06
C ALA A 15 -2.73 -11.62 -9.84
N VAL A 16 -2.27 -12.04 -8.67
CA VAL A 16 -2.27 -11.22 -7.45
C VAL A 16 -0.84 -10.75 -7.18
N VAL A 17 -0.66 -9.44 -7.10
CA VAL A 17 0.62 -8.81 -6.74
C VAL A 17 0.46 -8.18 -5.36
N ALA A 18 1.39 -8.47 -4.45
CA ALA A 18 1.44 -7.87 -3.12
C ALA A 18 2.73 -7.06 -2.96
N SER A 19 2.61 -5.81 -2.51
CA SER A 19 3.72 -4.91 -2.19
C SER A 19 3.44 -4.20 -0.87
N THR A 20 3.65 -4.92 0.23
CA THR A 20 3.31 -4.46 1.59
C THR A 20 4.56 -4.08 2.36
N GLY A 21 4.56 -2.91 2.99
CA GLY A 21 5.71 -2.38 3.73
C GLY A 21 6.87 -1.96 2.81
N VAL A 22 6.58 -1.62 1.55
CA VAL A 22 7.60 -1.29 0.54
C VAL A 22 7.48 0.15 0.06
N SER A 23 6.26 0.63 -0.21
CA SER A 23 6.04 1.92 -0.89
C SER A 23 6.65 3.12 -0.16
N MET A 24 6.74 3.06 1.19
CA MET A 24 7.33 4.13 1.98
C MET A 24 8.83 4.32 1.69
N TYR A 25 9.55 3.31 1.21
CA TYR A 25 10.98 3.38 0.90
C TYR A 25 11.27 3.79 -0.55
N LEU A 26 10.23 3.87 -1.38
CA LEU A 26 10.35 4.23 -2.78
C LEU A 26 10.04 5.71 -2.96
N THR A 27 10.61 6.34 -3.99
CA THR A 27 10.17 7.68 -4.40
C THR A 27 8.76 7.61 -4.99
N LYS A 28 8.00 8.71 -4.95
CA LYS A 28 6.65 8.75 -5.56
C LYS A 28 6.67 8.35 -7.03
N ALA A 29 7.74 8.72 -7.76
CA ALA A 29 7.93 8.35 -9.16
C ALA A 29 8.14 6.83 -9.35
N ALA A 30 8.90 6.19 -8.46
CA ALA A 30 9.10 4.75 -8.47
C ALA A 30 7.81 4.00 -8.12
N VAL A 31 7.06 4.46 -7.11
CA VAL A 31 5.72 3.91 -6.79
C VAL A 31 4.81 4.01 -8.02
N ALA A 32 4.73 5.18 -8.66
CA ALA A 32 3.93 5.37 -9.87
C ALA A 32 4.35 4.46 -11.02
N ALA A 33 5.66 4.24 -11.21
CA ALA A 33 6.17 3.32 -12.22
C ALA A 33 5.79 1.87 -11.92
N THR A 34 5.92 1.42 -10.67
CA THR A 34 5.48 0.08 -10.24
C THR A 34 3.98 -0.10 -10.47
N LEU A 35 3.15 0.89 -10.13
CA LEU A 35 1.71 0.83 -10.38
C LEU A 35 1.40 0.66 -11.87
N ARG A 36 2.05 1.43 -12.75
CA ARG A 36 1.88 1.30 -14.21
C ARG A 36 2.30 -0.06 -14.73
N GLU A 37 3.42 -0.59 -14.24
CA GLU A 37 3.87 -1.93 -14.61
C GLU A 37 2.85 -3.00 -14.20
N VAL A 38 2.31 -2.95 -12.98
CA VAL A 38 1.31 -3.91 -12.52
C VAL A 38 -0.04 -3.72 -13.22
N ALA A 39 -0.42 -2.49 -13.54
CA ALA A 39 -1.64 -2.21 -14.30
C ALA A 39 -1.62 -2.83 -15.71
N SER A 40 -0.44 -3.12 -16.26
CA SER A 40 -0.28 -3.79 -17.55
C SER A 40 -0.51 -5.32 -17.53
N LEU A 41 -0.73 -5.92 -16.35
CA LEU A 41 -1.03 -7.35 -16.24
C LEU A 41 -2.43 -7.68 -16.79
N ALA A 42 -2.68 -8.96 -17.05
CA ALA A 42 -3.94 -9.45 -17.61
C ALA A 42 -5.17 -8.88 -16.87
N PRO A 43 -6.28 -8.60 -17.57
CA PRO A 43 -7.54 -8.15 -16.97
C PRO A 43 -7.96 -9.03 -15.78
N GLY A 44 -8.44 -8.40 -14.70
CA GLY A 44 -8.82 -9.10 -13.47
C GLY A 44 -7.64 -9.42 -12.53
N SER A 45 -6.42 -8.99 -12.85
CA SER A 45 -5.30 -9.01 -11.90
C SER A 45 -5.56 -8.03 -10.75
N VAL A 46 -5.05 -8.36 -9.57
CA VAL A 46 -5.22 -7.58 -8.34
C VAL A 46 -3.87 -7.12 -7.81
N LEU A 47 -3.79 -5.86 -7.42
CA LEU A 47 -2.69 -5.32 -6.64
C LEU A 47 -3.15 -5.04 -5.21
N ALA A 48 -2.42 -5.55 -4.22
CA ALA A 48 -2.51 -5.15 -2.82
C ALA A 48 -1.22 -4.43 -2.42
N VAL A 49 -1.31 -3.15 -2.08
CA VAL A 49 -0.14 -2.31 -1.74
C VAL A 49 -0.44 -1.46 -0.52
N THR A 50 0.44 -1.47 0.47
CA THR A 50 0.30 -0.57 1.62
C THR A 50 0.99 0.76 1.37
N PHE A 51 0.56 1.80 2.06
CA PHE A 51 1.14 3.14 2.01
C PHE A 51 1.04 3.83 3.38
N SER A 52 2.02 4.67 3.70
CA SER A 52 2.01 5.45 4.94
C SER A 52 1.39 6.82 4.74
N LEU A 53 0.58 7.25 5.73
CA LEU A 53 0.03 8.60 5.76
C LEU A 53 1.10 9.66 6.09
N PRO A 54 0.94 10.90 5.59
CA PRO A 54 1.63 12.06 6.11
C PRO A 54 1.46 12.18 7.64
N LEU A 55 2.54 12.58 8.34
CA LEU A 55 2.61 12.57 9.81
C LEU A 55 1.50 13.40 10.49
N ASP A 56 1.09 14.50 9.87
CA ASP A 56 0.03 15.39 10.32
C ASP A 56 -1.37 14.73 10.28
N LEU A 57 -1.54 13.72 9.43
CA LEU A 57 -2.77 12.92 9.33
C LEU A 57 -2.75 11.65 10.18
N VAL A 58 -1.62 11.33 10.82
CA VAL A 58 -1.53 10.21 11.75
C VAL A 58 -2.19 10.58 13.08
N ASP A 59 -3.03 9.68 13.58
CA ASP A 59 -3.76 9.85 14.85
C ASP A 59 -2.78 10.14 16.00
N ALA A 60 -3.18 11.04 16.90
CA ALA A 60 -2.32 11.52 17.99
C ALA A 60 -1.80 10.39 18.89
N GLU A 61 -2.61 9.35 19.10
CA GLU A 61 -2.24 8.17 19.90
C GLU A 61 -1.11 7.34 19.26
N VAL A 62 -1.04 7.34 17.92
CA VAL A 62 -0.09 6.52 17.15
C VAL A 62 1.16 7.32 16.77
N ARG A 63 1.03 8.65 16.65
CA ARG A 63 2.07 9.58 16.18
C ARG A 63 3.43 9.39 16.89
N PRO A 64 3.54 9.26 18.23
CA PRO A 64 4.84 9.07 18.88
C PRO A 64 5.53 7.76 18.50
N GLY A 65 4.75 6.70 18.23
CA GLY A 65 5.28 5.44 17.71
C GLY A 65 5.76 5.58 16.27
N PHE A 66 4.99 6.30 15.45
CA PHE A 66 5.34 6.55 14.05
C PHE A 66 6.58 7.44 13.90
N GLU A 67 6.73 8.49 14.70
CA GLU A 67 7.94 9.33 14.73
C GLU A 67 9.19 8.52 15.10
N ARG A 68 9.08 7.63 16.10
CA ARG A 68 10.17 6.71 16.45
C ARG A 68 10.51 5.77 15.30
N ALA A 69 9.50 5.26 14.57
CA ALA A 69 9.73 4.44 13.39
C ALA A 69 10.46 5.23 12.28
N LEU A 70 10.06 6.48 12.03
CA LEU A 70 10.72 7.37 11.06
C LEU A 70 12.18 7.66 11.44
N GLN A 71 12.44 7.93 12.72
CA GLN A 71 13.80 8.14 13.23
C GLN A 71 14.65 6.88 13.10
N GLY A 72 14.12 5.73 13.52
CA GLY A 72 14.80 4.44 13.42
C GLY A 72 15.14 4.09 11.97
N ALA A 73 14.17 4.24 11.06
CA ALA A 73 14.33 3.98 9.64
C ALA A 73 15.41 4.89 8.99
N ARG A 74 15.48 6.16 9.40
CA ARG A 74 16.56 7.07 8.99
C ARG A 74 17.92 6.62 9.53
N ALA A 75 17.98 6.28 10.82
CA ALA A 75 19.22 5.84 11.46
C ALA A 75 19.76 4.52 10.89
N SER A 76 18.88 3.64 10.40
CA SER A 76 19.25 2.38 9.74
C SER A 76 19.58 2.51 8.24
N GLY A 77 19.56 3.73 7.67
CA GLY A 77 19.84 3.96 6.25
C GLY A 77 18.69 3.60 5.31
N THR A 78 17.47 3.42 5.83
CA THR A 78 16.26 3.10 5.08
C THR A 78 15.19 4.19 5.33
N PRO A 79 15.44 5.46 5.00
CA PRO A 79 14.50 6.53 5.29
C PRO A 79 13.18 6.34 4.54
N PHE A 80 12.06 6.73 5.16
CA PHE A 80 10.79 6.80 4.46
C PHE A 80 10.81 8.01 3.52
N LEU A 81 10.64 7.75 2.22
CA LEU A 81 10.73 8.71 1.13
C LEU A 81 9.36 9.20 0.64
N SER A 82 8.32 8.36 0.77
CA SER A 82 6.99 8.67 0.24
C SER A 82 5.89 8.46 1.28
N PHE A 83 4.94 9.38 1.25
CA PHE A 83 3.71 9.37 2.04
C PHE A 83 2.56 9.77 1.13
N PHE A 84 1.38 9.19 1.35
CA PHE A 84 0.19 9.41 0.54
C PHE A 84 -1.05 9.49 1.42
N THR A 85 -1.93 10.43 1.12
CA THR A 85 -3.32 10.34 1.55
C THR A 85 -4.05 9.21 0.79
N PRO A 86 -5.17 8.68 1.31
CA PRO A 86 -5.96 7.70 0.57
C PRO A 86 -6.42 8.21 -0.80
N ALA A 87 -6.79 9.49 -0.89
CA ALA A 87 -7.21 10.12 -2.13
C ALA A 87 -6.07 10.18 -3.16
N GLU A 88 -4.85 10.54 -2.74
CA GLU A 88 -3.67 10.54 -3.63
C GLU A 88 -3.35 9.13 -4.14
N MET A 89 -3.40 8.12 -3.26
CA MET A 89 -3.08 6.74 -3.66
C MET A 89 -4.13 6.16 -4.63
N LEU A 90 -5.41 6.46 -4.42
CA LEU A 90 -6.49 6.10 -5.34
C LEU A 90 -6.35 6.82 -6.69
N ALA A 91 -6.03 8.11 -6.69
CA ALA A 91 -5.78 8.87 -7.90
C ALA A 91 -4.61 8.29 -8.69
N LEU A 92 -3.50 7.97 -8.00
CA LEU A 92 -2.31 7.39 -8.62
C LEU A 92 -2.59 6.01 -9.24
N ALA A 93 -3.40 5.18 -8.59
CA ALA A 93 -3.83 3.90 -9.16
C ALA A 93 -4.68 4.08 -10.43
N ARG A 94 -5.62 5.02 -10.42
CA ARG A 94 -6.42 5.35 -11.61
C ARG A 94 -5.54 5.86 -12.76
N GLU A 95 -4.63 6.79 -12.47
CA GLU A 95 -3.67 7.33 -13.45
C GLU A 95 -2.72 6.26 -13.99
N ALA A 96 -2.40 5.25 -13.19
CA ALA A 96 -1.60 4.11 -13.62
C ALA A 96 -2.34 3.15 -14.57
N GLY A 97 -3.67 3.24 -14.67
CA GLY A 97 -4.49 2.43 -15.57
C GLY A 97 -5.31 1.32 -14.89
N PHE A 98 -5.36 1.29 -13.55
CA PHE A 98 -6.27 0.36 -12.86
C PHE A 98 -7.73 0.75 -13.11
N LYS A 99 -8.58 -0.25 -13.38
CA LYS A 99 -10.02 -0.06 -13.62
C LYS A 99 -10.78 0.29 -12.34
N ALA A 100 -10.37 -0.30 -11.23
CA ALA A 100 -10.96 -0.04 -9.91
C ALA A 100 -9.87 -0.01 -8.85
N GLY A 101 -10.10 0.79 -7.81
CA GLY A 101 -9.25 0.90 -6.64
C GLY A 101 -10.09 1.14 -5.39
N GLN A 102 -9.73 0.48 -4.30
CA GLN A 102 -10.37 0.61 -3.01
C GLN A 102 -9.31 0.88 -1.93
N HIS A 103 -9.51 1.96 -1.17
CA HIS A 103 -8.81 2.14 0.10
C HIS A 103 -9.45 1.23 1.14
N VAL A 104 -8.62 0.45 1.81
CA VAL A 104 -8.98 -0.42 2.92
C VAL A 104 -8.26 0.10 4.15
N SER A 105 -9.03 0.69 5.07
CA SER A 105 -8.44 1.35 6.24
C SER A 105 -8.18 0.45 7.43
N GLY A 106 -7.35 0.90 8.37
CA GLY A 106 -7.19 0.26 9.67
C GLY A 106 -8.53 0.00 10.37
N ALA A 107 -9.45 0.97 10.33
CA ALA A 107 -10.80 0.82 10.87
C ALA A 107 -11.63 -0.26 10.14
N MET A 108 -11.53 -0.34 8.81
CA MET A 108 -12.21 -1.39 8.03
C MET A 108 -11.66 -2.77 8.35
N LEU A 109 -10.34 -2.89 8.53
CA LEU A 109 -9.68 -4.13 8.95
C LEU A 109 -10.10 -4.52 10.37
N ALA A 110 -10.18 -3.54 11.28
CA ALA A 110 -10.64 -3.74 12.66
C ALA A 110 -12.07 -4.29 12.68
N GLU A 111 -12.98 -3.68 11.94
CA GLU A 111 -14.38 -4.15 11.85
C GLU A 111 -14.46 -5.57 11.27
N ARG A 112 -13.71 -5.85 10.20
CA ARG A 112 -13.80 -7.16 9.52
C ARG A 112 -13.16 -8.30 10.32
N TYR A 113 -12.03 -8.05 10.97
CA TYR A 113 -11.19 -9.12 11.53
C TYR A 113 -10.99 -9.04 13.05
N PHE A 114 -11.30 -7.92 13.71
CA PHE A 114 -11.00 -7.69 15.13
C PHE A 114 -12.25 -7.38 15.99
N LYS A 115 -13.44 -7.18 15.40
CA LYS A 115 -14.65 -6.73 16.11
C LYS A 115 -15.09 -7.56 17.32
N ASN A 116 -14.76 -8.85 17.35
CA ASN A 116 -15.16 -9.77 18.43
C ASN A 116 -14.05 -10.01 19.47
N ARG A 117 -12.98 -9.21 19.45
CA ARG A 117 -11.92 -9.31 20.45
C ARG A 117 -12.33 -8.64 21.75
N THR A 118 -12.10 -9.33 22.85
CA THR A 118 -12.41 -8.83 24.21
C THR A 118 -11.22 -8.14 24.88
N ASP A 119 -10.04 -8.19 24.26
CA ASP A 119 -8.80 -7.62 24.80
C ASP A 119 -8.50 -6.18 24.29
N GLY A 120 -9.43 -5.60 23.54
CA GLY A 120 -9.30 -4.25 23.00
C GLY A 120 -8.25 -4.09 21.90
N PHE A 121 -7.59 -5.17 21.47
CA PHE A 121 -6.58 -5.09 20.41
C PHE A 121 -7.22 -4.86 19.05
N ARG A 122 -6.73 -3.86 18.34
CA ARG A 122 -7.14 -3.48 16.98
C ARG A 122 -5.94 -2.91 16.22
N PRO A 123 -5.92 -2.99 14.88
CA PRO A 123 -4.96 -2.23 14.10
C PRO A 123 -5.09 -0.73 14.42
N PRO A 124 -3.97 0.03 14.40
CA PRO A 124 -4.02 1.47 14.54
C PRO A 124 -4.82 2.09 13.39
N ASN A 125 -5.57 3.13 13.69
CA ASN A 125 -6.19 3.95 12.65
C ASN A 125 -5.14 4.94 12.11
N ASN A 126 -5.27 5.29 10.82
CA ASN A 126 -4.53 6.38 10.19
C ASN A 126 -3.01 6.25 10.38
N ALA A 127 -2.44 5.10 10.00
CA ALA A 127 -1.00 4.87 10.08
C ALA A 127 -0.48 4.31 8.75
N GLU A 128 -0.40 2.99 8.64
CA GLU A 128 -0.21 2.29 7.37
C GLU A 128 -1.57 1.82 6.86
N GLU A 129 -1.89 2.22 5.64
CA GLU A 129 -3.19 2.01 4.99
C GLU A 129 -3.01 1.12 3.75
N LEU A 130 -4.07 0.49 3.26
CA LEU A 130 -4.01 -0.47 2.14
C LEU A 130 -4.79 0.04 0.93
N LEU A 131 -4.21 -0.07 -0.26
CA LEU A 131 -4.93 0.00 -1.53
C LEU A 131 -5.08 -1.42 -2.08
N VAL A 132 -6.30 -1.77 -2.48
CA VAL A 132 -6.59 -2.94 -3.33
C VAL A 132 -7.10 -2.43 -4.67
N ALA A 133 -6.38 -2.71 -5.76
CA ALA A 133 -6.73 -2.26 -7.11
C ALA A 133 -6.85 -3.43 -8.08
N THR A 134 -7.68 -3.29 -9.12
CA THR A 134 -7.96 -4.35 -10.11
C THR A 134 -7.73 -3.83 -11.53
N THR A 135 -7.05 -4.63 -12.35
CA THR A 135 -6.81 -4.32 -13.77
C THR A 135 -8.06 -4.53 -14.61
N GLY A 136 -8.16 -3.78 -15.72
CA GLY A 136 -9.37 -3.67 -16.53
C GLY A 136 -9.47 -4.64 -17.69
#